data_AF-A0A553GZ37-F1
#
_entry.id   AF-A0A553GZ37-F1
#
_cell.length_a   1.000
_cell.length_b   1.000
_cell.length_c   1.000
_cell.angle_alpha   90.00
_cell.angle_beta   90.00
_cell.angle_gamma   90.00
#
_symmetry.space_group_name_H-M   'P 1'
#
loop_
_entity.id
_entity.type
_entity.pdbx_description
1 polymer ?
#
loop_
_entity_poly.entity_id
_entity_poly.type
_entity_poly.pdbx_seq_one_letter_code
_entity_poly.pdbx_strand_id
1 'polypeptide(L)'
;MGDFNRIDVVEGKRLEREFELDSISYTDLQMIHYEFVKKIVFDEALLSEKKISKPLILYAIKANEKILHNISGDLSELEFRAEKINIWKFQESLKGEEKKFLKIILNGFSGKEDFEEAINNDSATVSMFLSGEFFDSLALGGSEFCKKHAEFVRQHRLLKPYKIFF
;
A
#
# COMPACT_ATOMS: atom_id res chain seq x y z
N MET A 1 0.17 -32.50 6.25
CA MET A 1 1.18 -31.46 5.94
C MET A 1 0.82 -30.91 4.58
N GLY A 2 0.13 -29.77 4.53
CA GLY A 2 -0.20 -29.12 3.27
C GLY A 2 0.91 -28.13 2.96
N ASP A 3 1.61 -28.33 1.84
CA ASP A 3 2.48 -27.34 1.22
C ASP A 3 1.62 -26.15 0.76
N PHE A 4 1.21 -25.33 1.72
CA PHE A 4 0.89 -23.93 1.49
C PHE A 4 2.20 -23.26 1.12
N ASN A 5 2.58 -23.30 -0.16
CA ASN A 5 3.47 -22.28 -0.69
C ASN A 5 2.80 -20.94 -0.37
N ARG A 6 3.29 -20.31 0.72
CA ARG A 6 2.97 -18.97 1.20
C ARG A 6 2.66 -18.08 -0.01
N ILE A 7 1.38 -17.78 -0.23
CA ILE A 7 0.88 -17.12 -1.45
C ILE A 7 1.60 -15.79 -1.71
N ASP A 8 2.06 -15.18 -0.63
CA ASP A 8 2.94 -14.03 -0.57
C ASP A 8 4.33 -14.23 -1.13
N VAL A 9 4.98 -15.36 -0.82
CA VAL A 9 6.31 -15.67 -1.36
C VAL A 9 6.20 -15.91 -2.87
N VAL A 10 5.10 -16.51 -3.31
CA VAL A 10 4.83 -16.73 -4.74
C VAL A 10 4.59 -15.40 -5.45
N GLU A 11 3.78 -14.52 -4.87
CA GLU A 11 3.49 -13.21 -5.45
C GLU A 11 4.71 -12.29 -5.44
N GLY A 12 5.46 -12.23 -4.34
CA GLY A 12 6.71 -11.46 -4.25
C GLY A 12 7.71 -11.90 -5.33
N LYS A 13 7.95 -13.22 -5.44
CA LYS A 13 8.81 -13.79 -6.49
C LYS A 13 8.29 -13.54 -7.90
N ARG A 14 6.97 -13.42 -8.09
CA ARG A 14 6.38 -13.07 -9.39
C ARG A 14 6.71 -11.61 -9.73
N LEU A 15 6.52 -10.70 -8.79
CA LEU A 15 6.82 -9.28 -8.97
C LEU A 15 8.30 -9.04 -9.27
N GLU A 16 9.20 -9.70 -8.53
CA GLU A 16 10.65 -9.62 -8.74
C GLU A 16 11.10 -10.12 -10.12
N ARG A 17 10.32 -11.01 -10.76
CA ARG A 17 10.59 -11.46 -12.13
C ARG A 17 10.01 -10.54 -13.20
N GLU A 18 8.97 -9.79 -12.86
CA GLU A 18 8.26 -8.92 -13.80
C GLU A 18 8.80 -7.49 -13.81
N PHE A 19 9.40 -7.04 -12.70
CA PHE A 19 9.81 -5.66 -12.51
C PHE A 19 11.20 -5.52 -11.86
N GLU A 20 11.96 -4.51 -12.26
CA GLU A 20 13.17 -4.02 -11.60
C GLU A 20 12.79 -3.18 -10.36
N LEU A 21 12.31 -3.86 -9.32
CA LEU A 21 11.67 -3.21 -8.17
C LEU A 21 12.58 -2.23 -7.43
N ASP A 22 13.87 -2.54 -7.30
CA ASP A 22 14.84 -1.69 -6.58
C ASP A 22 15.15 -0.36 -7.29
N SER A 23 14.71 -0.20 -8.54
CA SER A 23 14.84 1.06 -9.28
C SER A 23 13.64 2.00 -9.14
N ILE A 24 12.56 1.55 -8.47
CA ILE A 24 11.35 2.35 -8.29
C ILE A 24 11.62 3.52 -7.36
N SER A 25 11.35 4.74 -7.85
CA SER A 25 11.51 5.96 -7.05
C SER A 25 10.51 6.02 -5.89
N TYR A 26 10.88 6.71 -4.80
CA TYR A 26 9.96 7.01 -3.69
C TYR A 26 8.65 7.63 -4.18
N THR A 27 8.73 8.62 -5.08
CA THR A 27 7.56 9.31 -5.62
C THR A 27 6.65 8.36 -6.39
N ASP A 28 7.19 7.50 -7.24
CA ASP A 28 6.37 6.54 -7.98
C ASP A 28 5.74 5.51 -7.04
N LEU A 29 6.50 5.01 -6.04
CA LEU A 29 5.97 4.08 -5.05
C LEU A 29 4.80 4.68 -4.26
N GLN A 30 4.95 5.93 -3.80
CA GLN A 30 3.90 6.65 -3.09
C GLN A 30 2.67 6.89 -3.98
N MET A 31 2.86 7.22 -5.25
CA MET A 31 1.77 7.34 -6.22
C MET A 31 1.06 6.01 -6.47
N ILE A 32 1.82 4.91 -6.59
CA ILE A 32 1.27 3.55 -6.74
C ILE A 32 0.41 3.20 -5.53
N HIS A 33 0.89 3.44 -4.31
CA HIS A 33 0.13 3.20 -3.08
C HIS A 33 -1.16 4.03 -3.04
N TYR A 34 -1.06 5.33 -3.31
CA TYR A 34 -2.21 6.23 -3.36
C TYR A 34 -3.29 5.71 -4.33
N GLU A 35 -2.89 5.31 -5.53
CA GLU A 35 -3.80 4.78 -6.54
C GLU A 35 -4.37 3.42 -6.17
N PHE A 36 -3.57 2.54 -5.56
CA PHE A 36 -4.01 1.25 -5.04
C PHE A 36 -5.13 1.44 -4.01
N VAL A 37 -4.90 2.29 -3.01
CA VAL A 37 -5.90 2.60 -1.98
C VAL A 37 -7.17 3.14 -2.61
N LYS A 38 -7.04 4.13 -3.50
CA LYS A 38 -8.18 4.79 -4.13
C LYS A 38 -9.00 3.86 -5.01
N LYS A 39 -8.36 2.98 -5.78
CA LYS A 39 -9.03 2.15 -6.80
C LYS A 39 -9.49 0.81 -6.26
N ILE A 40 -8.77 0.25 -5.28
CA ILE A 40 -9.02 -1.11 -4.78
C ILE A 40 -9.57 -1.07 -3.36
N VAL A 41 -8.90 -0.37 -2.45
CA VAL A 41 -9.29 -0.37 -1.02
C VAL A 41 -10.59 0.39 -0.81
N PHE A 42 -10.83 1.45 -1.57
CA PHE A 42 -12.09 2.21 -1.56
C PHE A 42 -13.13 1.76 -2.57
N ASP A 43 -12.93 0.62 -3.24
CA ASP A 43 -13.95 0.05 -4.12
C ASP A 43 -15.22 -0.25 -3.30
N GLU A 44 -16.31 0.43 -3.63
CA GLU A 44 -17.57 0.35 -2.88
C GLU A 44 -18.15 -1.06 -2.89
N ALA A 45 -18.00 -1.80 -4.00
CA ALA A 45 -18.49 -3.17 -4.09
C ALA A 45 -17.75 -4.06 -3.09
N LEU A 46 -16.43 -3.94 -3.03
CA LEU A 46 -15.59 -4.69 -2.10
C LEU A 46 -15.77 -4.27 -0.64
N LEU A 47 -15.95 -2.97 -0.39
CA LEU A 47 -16.14 -2.44 0.97
C LEU A 47 -17.55 -2.70 1.52
N SER A 48 -18.57 -2.82 0.67
CA SER A 48 -19.95 -3.05 1.12
C SER A 48 -20.11 -4.34 1.93
N GLU A 49 -19.25 -5.32 1.69
CA GLU A 49 -19.19 -6.58 2.42
C GLU A 49 -18.41 -6.49 3.75
N LYS A 50 -17.77 -5.35 4.02
CA LYS A 50 -16.94 -5.11 5.20
C LYS A 50 -17.69 -4.29 6.23
N LYS A 51 -17.49 -4.59 7.51
CA LYS A 51 -18.03 -3.84 8.64
C LYS A 51 -17.17 -2.61 8.95
N ILE A 52 -16.98 -1.75 7.95
CA ILE A 52 -16.20 -0.51 8.07
C ILE A 52 -17.15 0.67 8.13
N SER A 53 -17.03 1.49 9.17
CA SER A 53 -17.91 2.63 9.37
C SER A 53 -17.68 3.74 8.33
N LYS A 54 -18.77 4.37 7.85
CA LYS A 54 -18.68 5.50 6.91
C LYS A 54 -17.77 6.65 7.41
N PRO A 55 -17.79 7.04 8.70
CA PRO A 55 -16.85 8.04 9.21
C PRO A 55 -15.39 7.63 9.04
N LEU A 56 -15.05 6.35 9.25
CA LEU A 56 -13.70 5.85 9.06
C LEU A 56 -13.29 5.85 7.58
N ILE A 57 -14.19 5.52 6.66
CA ILE A 57 -13.92 5.60 5.21
C ILE A 57 -13.64 7.06 4.82
N LEU A 58 -14.45 8.01 5.27
CA LEU A 58 -14.23 9.44 5.00
C LEU A 58 -12.91 9.95 5.59
N TYR A 59 -12.54 9.47 6.78
CA TYR A 59 -11.24 9.77 7.37
C TYR A 59 -10.10 9.22 6.51
N ALA A 60 -10.19 7.95 6.10
CA ALA A 60 -9.18 7.29 5.27
C ALA A 60 -9.02 7.95 3.89
N ILE A 61 -10.11 8.42 3.27
CA ILE A 61 -10.06 9.17 2.00
C ILE A 61 -9.22 10.45 2.18
N LYS A 62 -9.53 11.25 3.20
CA LYS A 62 -8.78 12.49 3.50
C LYS A 62 -7.32 12.22 3.87
N ALA A 63 -7.06 11.13 4.59
CA ALA A 63 -5.70 10.71 4.90
C ALA A 63 -4.96 10.33 3.61
N ASN A 64 -5.55 9.53 2.73
CA ASN A 64 -4.92 9.14 1.46
C ASN A 64 -4.61 10.36 0.57
N GLU A 65 -5.45 11.40 0.57
CA GLU A 65 -5.18 12.66 -0.15
C GLU A 65 -3.91 13.39 0.35
N LYS A 66 -3.54 13.24 1.62
CA LYS A 66 -2.32 13.85 2.18
C LYS A 66 -1.03 13.28 1.57
N ILE A 67 -1.08 12.06 1.02
CA ILE A 67 0.05 11.49 0.26
C ILE A 67 0.32 12.35 -0.97
N LEU A 68 -0.72 12.75 -1.73
CA LEU A 68 -0.55 13.63 -2.88
C LEU A 68 0.00 15.00 -2.48
N HIS A 69 -0.52 15.57 -1.38
CA HIS A 69 -0.05 16.86 -0.89
C HIS A 69 1.41 16.81 -0.43
N ASN A 70 1.88 15.69 0.12
CA ASN A 70 3.29 15.52 0.45
C ASN A 70 4.16 15.41 -0.80
N ILE A 71 3.71 14.65 -1.81
CA ILE A 71 4.42 14.52 -3.10
C ILE A 71 4.50 15.86 -3.84
N SER A 72 3.43 16.67 -3.83
CA SER A 72 3.41 17.99 -4.47
C SER A 72 4.17 19.07 -3.71
N GLY A 73 4.54 18.80 -2.44
CA GLY A 73 5.17 19.77 -1.54
C GLY A 73 4.19 20.72 -0.85
N ASP A 74 2.87 20.53 -1.02
CA ASP A 74 1.83 21.32 -0.34
C ASP A 74 1.71 20.97 1.16
N LEU A 75 2.15 19.76 1.55
CA LEU A 75 2.21 19.29 2.92
C LEU A 75 3.66 18.98 3.29
N SER A 76 4.17 19.64 4.33
CA SER A 76 5.55 19.43 4.75
C SER A 76 5.78 18.02 5.31
N GLU A 77 7.03 17.56 5.26
CA GLU A 77 7.44 16.27 5.84
C GLU A 77 7.09 16.18 7.34
N LEU A 78 7.23 17.27 8.09
CA LEU A 78 6.88 17.33 9.51
C LEU A 78 5.38 17.09 9.73
N GLU A 79 4.54 17.73 8.92
CA GLU A 79 3.08 17.55 8.98
C GLU A 79 2.68 16.14 8.53
N PHE A 80 3.36 15.59 7.52
CA PHE A 80 3.13 14.23 7.04
C PHE A 80 3.47 13.18 8.12
N ARG A 81 4.59 13.35 8.83
CA ARG A 81 4.96 12.51 9.99
C ARG A 81 3.99 12.66 11.16
N ALA A 82 3.51 13.87 11.43
CA ALA A 82 2.50 14.10 12.46
C ALA A 82 1.20 13.36 12.12
N GLU A 83 0.79 13.37 10.84
CA GLU A 83 -0.37 12.61 10.38
C GLU A 83 -0.18 11.10 10.52
N LYS A 84 0.99 10.57 10.15
CA LYS A 84 1.35 9.16 10.36
C LYS A 84 1.09 8.73 11.81
N ILE A 85 1.55 9.54 12.78
CA ILE A 85 1.38 9.27 14.20
C ILE A 85 -0.10 9.30 14.60
N ASN A 86 -0.87 10.24 14.07
CA ASN A 86 -2.31 10.34 14.34
C ASN A 86 -3.06 9.12 13.81
N ILE A 87 -2.80 8.71 12.56
CA ILE A 87 -3.38 7.51 11.95
C ILE A 87 -3.00 6.28 12.75
N TRP A 88 -1.73 6.14 13.14
CA TRP A 88 -1.26 5.01 13.95
C TRP A 88 -1.99 4.92 15.29
N LYS A 89 -2.10 6.03 16.02
CA LYS A 89 -2.85 6.07 17.30
C LYS A 89 -4.32 5.70 17.10
N PHE A 90 -4.95 6.18 16.03
CA PHE A 90 -6.34 5.85 15.74
C PHE A 90 -6.47 4.37 15.36
N GLN A 91 -5.58 3.84 14.55
CA GLN A 91 -5.54 2.43 14.16
C GLN A 91 -5.38 1.49 15.37
N GLU A 92 -4.65 1.90 16.41
CA GLU A 92 -4.52 1.12 17.65
C GLU A 92 -5.80 1.05 18.48
N SER A 93 -6.73 2.00 18.34
CA SER A 93 -8.04 1.94 19.01
C SER A 93 -9.07 1.09 18.26
N LEU A 94 -8.81 0.76 16.99
CA LEU A 94 -9.69 -0.04 16.15
C LEU A 94 -9.48 -1.55 16.34
N LYS A 95 -10.45 -2.35 15.87
CA LYS A 95 -10.39 -3.82 15.88
C LYS A 95 -10.89 -4.41 14.56
N GLY A 96 -10.55 -5.67 14.31
CA GLY A 96 -11.08 -6.42 13.17
C GLY A 96 -10.76 -5.78 11.82
N GLU A 97 -11.77 -5.67 10.96
CA GLU A 97 -11.65 -5.15 9.59
C GLU A 97 -11.28 -3.67 9.56
N GLU A 98 -11.80 -2.86 10.48
CA GLU A 98 -11.48 -1.43 10.57
C GLU A 98 -9.99 -1.19 10.88
N LYS A 99 -9.39 -2.01 11.76
CA LYS A 99 -7.95 -1.95 12.04
C LYS A 99 -7.11 -2.29 10.80
N LYS A 100 -7.48 -3.35 10.08
CA LYS A 100 -6.79 -3.79 8.86
C LYS A 100 -6.92 -2.77 7.73
N PHE A 101 -8.11 -2.20 7.58
CA PHE A 101 -8.38 -1.14 6.61
C PHE A 101 -7.50 0.08 6.87
N LEU A 102 -7.45 0.57 8.11
CA LEU A 102 -6.66 1.75 8.42
C LEU A 102 -5.15 1.48 8.39
N LYS A 103 -4.71 0.25 8.66
CA LYS A 103 -3.31 -0.18 8.49
C LYS A 103 -2.83 0.02 7.05
N ILE A 104 -3.66 -0.33 6.05
CA ILE A 104 -3.28 -0.13 4.64
C ILE A 104 -2.99 1.35 4.37
N ILE A 105 -3.87 2.24 4.85
CA ILE A 105 -3.68 3.69 4.70
C ILE A 105 -2.39 4.15 5.39
N LEU A 106 -2.12 3.63 6.59
CA LEU A 106 -0.91 3.97 7.36
C LEU A 106 0.39 3.61 6.63
N ASN A 107 0.41 2.51 5.86
CA ASN A 107 1.62 2.08 5.13
C ASN A 107 2.07 3.11 4.09
N GLY A 108 1.14 3.89 3.53
CA GLY A 108 1.45 5.00 2.62
C GLY A 108 2.20 6.15 3.30
N PHE A 109 2.12 6.28 4.62
CA PHE A 109 2.79 7.34 5.37
C PHE A 109 4.24 6.96 5.73
N SER A 110 5.01 6.51 4.74
CA SER A 110 6.46 6.35 4.86
C SER A 110 7.13 7.67 4.45
N GLY A 111 7.89 8.30 5.35
CA GLY A 111 8.61 9.53 5.01
C GLY A 111 9.70 9.23 3.97
N LYS A 112 10.06 10.24 3.18
CA LYS A 112 11.06 10.06 2.11
C LYS A 112 12.42 9.62 2.65
N GLU A 113 12.88 10.26 3.73
CA GLU A 113 14.15 9.93 4.38
C GLU A 113 14.14 8.51 4.95
N ASP A 114 13.08 8.13 5.66
CA ASP A 114 12.92 6.78 6.22
C ASP A 114 12.96 5.71 5.10
N PHE A 115 12.32 6.01 3.96
CA PHE A 115 12.32 5.12 2.80
C PHE A 115 13.71 5.01 2.17
N GLU A 116 14.36 6.13 1.88
CA GLU A 116 15.69 6.14 1.26
C GLU A 116 16.73 5.49 2.18
N GLU A 117 16.67 5.74 3.49
CA GLU A 117 17.51 5.06 4.49
C GLU A 117 17.25 3.55 4.50
N ALA A 118 15.97 3.14 4.45
CA ALA A 118 15.62 1.73 4.50
C ALA A 118 16.13 0.96 3.27
N ILE A 119 16.04 1.55 2.08
CA ILE A 119 16.60 1.00 0.83
C ILE A 119 18.13 1.00 0.87
N ASN A 120 18.77 2.10 1.29
CA ASN A 120 20.23 2.22 1.31
C ASN A 120 20.92 1.27 2.30
N ASN A 121 20.22 0.89 3.37
CA ASN A 121 20.73 -0.03 4.40
C ASN A 121 20.33 -1.51 4.15
N ASP A 122 19.82 -1.85 2.96
CA ASP A 122 19.30 -3.18 2.61
C ASP A 122 18.25 -3.73 3.60
N SER A 123 17.58 -2.83 4.33
CA SER A 123 16.64 -3.18 5.39
C SER A 123 15.19 -3.29 4.90
N ALA A 124 14.92 -2.75 3.71
CA ALA A 124 13.68 -2.94 2.96
C ALA A 124 14.00 -2.97 1.45
N THR A 125 13.18 -3.67 0.68
CA THR A 125 13.17 -3.58 -0.79
C THR A 125 11.81 -3.06 -1.25
N VAL A 126 11.72 -2.50 -2.46
CA VAL A 126 10.42 -2.13 -3.01
C VAL A 126 9.53 -3.36 -3.23
N SER A 127 10.12 -4.55 -3.41
CA SER A 127 9.38 -5.81 -3.43
C SER A 127 8.67 -6.10 -2.11
N MET A 128 9.23 -5.70 -0.97
CA MET A 128 8.56 -5.79 0.34
C MET A 128 7.34 -4.87 0.43
N PHE A 129 7.34 -3.71 -0.23
CA PHE A 129 6.18 -2.81 -0.27
C PHE A 129 5.01 -3.41 -1.05
N LEU A 130 5.23 -3.79 -2.31
CA LEU A 130 4.16 -4.34 -3.16
C LEU A 130 3.67 -5.71 -2.67
N SER A 131 4.55 -6.54 -2.13
CA SER A 131 4.13 -7.78 -1.48
C SER A 131 3.35 -7.51 -0.19
N GLY A 132 3.75 -6.49 0.58
CA GLY A 132 3.01 -5.99 1.74
C GLY A 132 1.58 -5.56 1.41
N GLU A 133 1.38 -4.82 0.32
CA GLU A 133 0.05 -4.43 -0.16
C GLU A 133 -0.81 -5.64 -0.57
N PHE A 134 -0.21 -6.64 -1.20
CA PHE A 134 -0.90 -7.90 -1.52
C PHE A 134 -1.33 -8.66 -0.27
N PHE A 135 -0.48 -8.69 0.76
CA PHE A 135 -0.81 -9.29 2.06
C PHE A 135 -1.93 -8.56 2.77
N ASP A 136 -1.86 -7.23 2.80
CA ASP A 136 -2.90 -6.45 3.47
C ASP A 136 -4.23 -6.55 2.71
N SER A 137 -4.19 -6.66 1.39
CA SER A 137 -5.35 -7.03 0.55
C SER A 137 -5.95 -8.38 0.95
N LEU A 138 -5.10 -9.40 1.11
CA LEU A 138 -5.51 -10.73 1.58
C LEU A 138 -6.13 -10.65 2.98
N ALA A 139 -5.53 -9.88 3.88
CA ALA A 139 -5.99 -9.74 5.26
C ALA A 139 -7.33 -9.00 5.35
N LEU A 140 -7.56 -7.99 4.50
CA LEU A 140 -8.75 -7.16 4.48
C LEU A 140 -9.95 -7.90 3.87
N GLY A 141 -9.78 -8.56 2.73
CA GLY A 141 -10.91 -9.17 2.03
C GLY A 141 -10.60 -10.44 1.24
N GLY A 142 -9.47 -11.07 1.50
CA GLY A 142 -9.16 -12.39 0.95
C GLY A 142 -8.89 -12.36 -0.56
N SER A 143 -9.25 -13.45 -1.24
CA SER A 143 -8.84 -13.70 -2.62
C SER A 143 -9.35 -12.66 -3.64
N GLU A 144 -10.48 -12.01 -3.38
CA GLU A 144 -11.05 -11.03 -4.30
C GLU A 144 -10.22 -9.74 -4.34
N PHE A 145 -9.86 -9.22 -3.17
CA PHE A 145 -8.93 -8.09 -3.04
C PHE A 145 -7.58 -8.42 -3.68
N CYS A 146 -7.04 -9.63 -3.44
CA CYS A 146 -5.79 -10.06 -4.08
C CYS A 146 -5.86 -10.08 -5.61
N LYS A 147 -6.97 -10.54 -6.20
CA LYS A 147 -7.15 -10.54 -7.67
C LYS A 147 -7.14 -9.12 -8.22
N LYS A 148 -7.87 -8.21 -7.56
CA LYS A 148 -7.95 -6.79 -7.94
C LYS A 148 -6.61 -6.08 -7.79
N HIS A 149 -5.88 -6.35 -6.71
CA HIS A 149 -4.51 -5.86 -6.53
C HIS A 149 -3.57 -6.37 -7.63
N ALA A 150 -3.58 -7.67 -7.94
CA ALA A 150 -2.73 -8.23 -8.98
C ALA A 150 -3.06 -7.67 -10.38
N GLU A 151 -4.34 -7.43 -10.67
CA GLU A 151 -4.76 -6.75 -11.90
C GLU A 151 -4.28 -5.30 -11.94
N PHE A 152 -4.46 -4.57 -10.84
CA PHE A 152 -3.98 -3.20 -10.66
C PHE A 152 -2.48 -3.10 -10.96
N VAL A 153 -1.65 -3.92 -10.31
CA VAL A 153 -0.19 -3.92 -10.49
C VAL A 153 0.20 -4.17 -11.94
N ARG A 154 -0.43 -5.16 -12.61
CA ARG A 154 -0.10 -5.49 -14.02
C ARG A 154 -0.40 -4.37 -15.00
N GLN A 155 -1.42 -3.58 -14.71
CA GLN A 155 -1.93 -2.51 -15.58
C GLN A 155 -1.39 -1.13 -15.17
N HIS A 156 -0.75 -1.00 -14.01
CA HIS A 156 -0.34 0.28 -13.47
C HIS A 156 0.66 1.00 -14.39
N ARG A 157 0.35 2.23 -14.79
CA ARG A 157 1.16 2.97 -15.77
C ARG A 157 2.57 3.25 -15.23
N LEU A 158 2.70 3.61 -13.95
CA LEU A 158 3.99 3.90 -13.34
C LEU A 158 4.87 2.66 -13.19
N LEU A 159 4.31 1.45 -13.28
CA LEU A 159 5.11 0.22 -13.24
C LEU A 159 5.65 -0.19 -14.60
N LYS A 160 5.18 0.41 -15.71
CA LYS A 160 5.64 0.06 -17.07
C LYS A 160 7.12 0.32 -17.32
N PRO A 161 7.72 1.45 -16.90
CA PRO A 161 9.15 1.72 -17.09
C PRO A 161 10.04 0.71 -16.38
N TYR A 162 9.54 0.12 -15.29
CA TYR A 162 10.27 -0.84 -14.47
C TYR A 162 10.12 -2.28 -14.94
N LYS A 163 9.40 -2.56 -16.04
CA LYS A 163 9.24 -3.93 -16.54
C LYS A 163 10.56 -4.48 -17.07
N ILE A 164 10.88 -5.71 -16.66
CA ILE A 164 12.01 -6.46 -17.23
C ILE A 164 11.59 -6.99 -18.60
N PHE A 165 12.24 -6.54 -19.67
CA PHE A 165 12.10 -7.09 -21.01
C PHE A 165 13.26 -8.04 -21.27
N PHE A 166 12.97 -9.34 -21.41
CA PHE A 166 13.92 -10.37 -21.83
C PHE A 166 13.94 -10.51 -23.34
#